data_AF-A0A5C9EU38-F1
#
_entry.id   AF-A0A5C9EU38-F1
#
_cell.length_a   1.000
_cell.length_b   1.000
_cell.length_c   1.000
_cell.angle_alpha   90.00
_cell.angle_beta   90.00
_cell.angle_gamma   90.00
#
_symmetry.space_group_name_H-M   'P 1'
#
loop_
_entity.id
_entity.type
_entity.pdbx_description
1 polymer ?
#
loop_
_entity_poly.entity_id
_entity_poly.type
_entity_poly.pdbx_seq_one_letter_code
_entity_poly.pdbx_strand_id
1 'polypeptide(L)' 'MSEEKKERAPIHLSSADIERAFKKVEEFQKLVKKGKTPQQIFEELTRLVEVDE' A
#
# COMPACT_ATOMS: atom_id res chain seq x y z
N MET A 1 -13.17 20.12 -24.09
CA MET A 1 -12.90 18.69 -24.29
C MET A 1 -13.44 17.99 -23.06
N SER A 2 -14.50 17.20 -23.20
CA SER A 2 -15.10 16.48 -22.09
C SER A 2 -14.26 15.24 -21.84
N GLU A 3 -13.61 15.15 -20.67
CA GLU A 3 -12.94 13.93 -20.25
C GLU A 3 -14.01 12.86 -20.02
N GLU A 4 -14.17 11.95 -20.98
CA GLU A 4 -14.92 10.72 -20.77
C GLU A 4 -14.30 10.00 -19.57
N LYS A 5 -15.07 9.87 -18.50
CA LYS A 5 -14.71 9.06 -17.34
C LYS A 5 -14.55 7.62 -17.85
N LYS A 6 -13.33 7.22 -18.18
CA LYS A 6 -13.00 5.81 -18.46
C LYS A 6 -13.55 5.01 -17.29
N GLU A 7 -14.57 4.20 -17.54
CA GLU A 7 -15.12 3.27 -16.56
C GLU A 7 -13.95 2.40 -16.08
N ARG A 8 -13.53 2.62 -14.83
CA ARG A 8 -12.48 1.82 -14.24
C ARG A 8 -13.05 0.42 -14.06
N ALA A 9 -12.33 -0.58 -14.56
CA ALA A 9 -12.69 -1.96 -14.30
C ALA A 9 -12.86 -2.16 -12.78
N PRO A 10 -13.88 -2.91 -12.33
CA PRO A 10 -14.09 -3.16 -10.92
C PRO A 10 -12.85 -3.86 -10.35
N ILE A 11 -12.25 -3.26 -9.34
CA ILE A 11 -11.13 -3.86 -8.63
C ILE A 11 -11.72 -4.95 -7.74
N HIS A 12 -11.49 -6.21 -8.08
CA HIS A 12 -11.83 -7.33 -7.22
C HIS A 12 -10.84 -7.39 -6.06
N LEU A 13 -11.23 -6.83 -4.91
CA LEU A 13 -10.46 -6.89 -3.67
C LEU A 13 -11.07 -7.95 -2.75
N SER A 14 -10.24 -8.86 -2.24
CA SER A 14 -10.64 -9.73 -1.13
C SER A 14 -10.51 -8.98 0.21
N SER A 15 -11.19 -9.48 1.25
CA SER A 15 -10.99 -8.98 2.62
C SER A 15 -9.53 -9.11 3.07
N ALA A 16 -8.83 -10.14 2.62
CA ALA A 16 -7.41 -10.34 2.90
C ALA A 16 -6.54 -9.24 2.26
N ASP A 17 -6.89 -8.76 1.06
CA ASP A 17 -6.19 -7.65 0.42
C ASP A 17 -6.38 -6.34 1.19
N ILE A 18 -7.59 -6.10 1.68
CA ILE A 18 -7.91 -4.94 2.51
C ILE A 18 -7.13 -4.99 3.82
N GLU A 19 -7.10 -6.15 4.50
CA GLU A 19 -6.32 -6.31 5.74
C GLU A 19 -4.82 -6.12 5.52
N ARG A 20 -4.26 -6.68 4.43
CA ARG A 20 -2.85 -6.48 4.08
C ARG A 20 -2.54 -5.01 3.80
N ALA A 21 -3.42 -4.30 3.09
CA ALA A 21 -3.26 -2.87 2.84
C ALA A 21 -3.30 -2.07 4.15
N PHE A 22 -4.23 -2.39 5.04
CA PHE A 22 -4.37 -1.71 6.34
C PHE A 22 -3.10 -1.87 7.19
N LYS A 23 -2.55 -3.09 7.29
CA LYS A 23 -1.30 -3.36 8.03
C LYS A 23 -0.12 -2.55 7.49
N LYS A 24 0.00 -2.40 6.16
CA LYS A 24 1.06 -1.58 5.54
C LYS A 24 0.95 -0.11 5.91
N VAL A 25 -0.28 0.43 5.98
CA VAL A 25 -0.53 1.82 6.40
C VAL A 25 -0.19 2.02 7.88
N GLU A 26 -0.57 1.09 8.75
CA GLU A 26 -0.22 1.16 10.17
C GLU A 26 1.30 1.15 10.39
N GLU A 27 2.03 0.28 9.67
CA GLU A 27 3.49 0.24 9.80
C GLU A 27 4.14 1.51 9.26
N PHE A 28 3.68 2.03 8.13
CA PHE A 28 4.12 3.32 7.61
C PHE A 28 4.00 4.42 8.67
N GLN A 29 2.84 4.53 9.33
CA GLN A 29 2.61 5.54 10.37
C GLN A 29 3.57 5.37 11.57
N LYS A 30 3.89 4.13 11.96
CA LYS A 30 4.88 3.87 13.02
C LYS A 30 6.29 4.30 12.60
N LEU A 31 6.69 4.00 11.37
CA LEU A 31 8.02 4.35 10.86
C LEU A 31 8.19 5.86 10.72
N VAL A 32 7.15 6.56 10.27
CA VAL A 32 7.11 8.04 10.26
C VAL A 32 7.27 8.61 11.68
N LYS A 33 6.54 8.06 12.67
CA LYS A 33 6.67 8.48 14.08
C LYS A 33 8.07 8.23 14.65
N LYS A 34 8.77 7.19 14.18
CA LYS A 34 10.17 6.90 14.55
C LYS A 34 11.19 7.82 13.86
N GLY A 35 10.75 8.73 13.00
CA GLY A 35 11.63 9.68 12.29
C GLY A 35 12.48 9.04 11.20
N LYS A 36 12.03 7.90 10.64
CA LYS A 36 12.74 7.21 9.55
C LYS A 36 12.70 8.05 8.26
N THR A 37 13.75 7.96 7.47
CA THR A 37 13.77 8.61 6.14
C THR A 37 12.86 7.88 5.17
N PRO A 38 12.38 8.55 4.10
CA PRO A 38 11.57 7.89 3.07
C PRO A 38 12.21 6.62 2.49
N GLN A 39 13.53 6.61 2.31
CA GLN A 39 14.27 5.45 1.80
C GLN A 39 14.21 4.26 2.77
N GLN A 40 14.42 4.51 4.06
CA GLN A 40 14.33 3.47 5.09
C GLN A 40 12.90 2.94 5.22
N ILE A 41 11.90 3.83 5.17
CA ILE A 41 10.49 3.45 5.19
C ILE A 41 10.17 2.55 4.01
N PHE A 42 10.63 2.92 2.81
CA PHE A 42 10.42 2.14 1.61
C PHE A 42 10.99 0.73 1.77
N GLU A 43 12.28 0.59 2.13
CA GLU A 43 12.93 -0.70 2.35
C GLU A 43 12.22 -1.58 3.40
N GLU A 44 11.73 -0.98 4.49
CA GLU A 44 11.01 -1.73 5.52
C GLU A 44 9.61 -2.16 5.06
N LEU A 45 8.90 -1.33 4.30
CA LEU A 45 7.60 -1.70 3.73
C LEU A 45 7.69 -2.75 2.62
N THR A 46 8.76 -2.77 1.82
CA THR A 46 8.94 -3.81 0.79
C THR A 46 9.10 -5.19 1.40
N ARG A 47 9.65 -5.30 2.61
CA ARG A 47 9.74 -6.59 3.34
C ARG A 47 8.37 -7.13 3.77
N LEU A 48 7.35 -6.28 3.84
CA LEU A 48 5.97 -6.68 4.15
C LEU A 48 5.19 -7.09 2.90
N VAL A 49 5.78 -6.98 1.71
CA VAL A 49 5.21 -7.49 0.49
C VAL A 49 5.68 -8.93 0.36
N GLU A 50 4.78 -9.89 0.60
CA GLU A 50 5.01 -11.27 0.16
C GLU A 50 5.18 -11.23 -1.37
N VAL A 51 6.37 -11.59 -1.83
CA VAL A 51 6.61 -11.93 -3.23
C VAL A 51 6.40 -13.43 -3.28
N ASP A 52 5.25 -13.87 -3.77
CA ASP A 52 5.08 -15.26 -4.19
C ASP A 52 6.14 -15.53 -5.27
N GLU A 53 7.03 -16.50 -5.04
CA GLU A 53 7.88 -17.08 -6.10
C GLU A 53 7.04 -17.86 -7.11
#